data_AF-G0RDS8-F1
#
_entry.id   AF-G0RDS8-F1
#
_cell.length_a   1.000
_cell.length_b   1.000
_cell.length_c   1.000
_cell.angle_alpha   90.00
_cell.angle_beta   90.00
_cell.angle_gamma   90.00
#
_symmetry.space_group_name_H-M   'P 1'
#
loop_
_entity.id
_entity.type
_entity.pdbx_description
1 polymer ?
#
loop_
_entity_poly.entity_id
_entity_poly.type
_entity_poly.pdbx_seq_one_letter_code
_entity_poly.pdbx_strand_id
1 'polypeptide(L)' 'MSSHSTYYDRRLRQGPALVRARRPYLFKNAVTGLGLFALVGGVYWYTLNAVGQDDFEDVKVPDAPRQAK' A
#
# COMPACT_ATOMS: atom_id res chain seq x y z
N MET A 1 -35.83 -19.09 -22.27
CA MET A 1 -34.42 -19.46 -21.97
C MET A 1 -33.56 -18.22 -22.18
N SER A 2 -33.35 -17.40 -21.15
CA SER A 2 -32.45 -16.24 -21.26
C SER A 2 -31.04 -16.66 -20.84
N SER A 3 -30.25 -17.09 -21.82
CA SER A 3 -28.81 -17.33 -21.69
C SER A 3 -28.09 -16.02 -21.38
N HIS A 4 -27.90 -15.68 -20.12
CA HIS A 4 -26.95 -14.64 -19.73
C HIS A 4 -25.55 -15.25 -19.77
N SER A 5 -24.81 -14.98 -20.85
CA SER A 5 -23.40 -15.36 -21.07
C SER A 5 -22.39 -14.56 -20.24
N THR A 6 -22.85 -13.82 -19.22
CA THR A 6 -22.03 -12.90 -18.44
C THR A 6 -21.57 -13.53 -17.13
N TYR A 7 -20.32 -13.29 -16.74
CA TYR A 7 -19.70 -13.71 -15.47
C TYR A 7 -20.31 -13.06 -14.20
N TYR A 8 -21.35 -12.25 -14.37
CA TYR A 8 -22.01 -11.47 -13.34
C TYR A 8 -23.52 -11.71 -13.38
N ASP A 9 -24.13 -11.74 -12.20
CA ASP A 9 -25.58 -11.80 -12.05
C ASP A 9 -26.21 -10.42 -12.34
N ARG A 10 -27.54 -10.36 -12.48
CA ARG A 10 -28.34 -9.14 -12.73
C ARG A 10 -28.11 -8.04 -11.68
N ARG A 11 -27.62 -8.41 -10.49
CA ARG A 11 -27.22 -7.48 -9.41
C ARG A 11 -25.73 -7.12 -9.41
N LEU A 12 -25.01 -7.36 -10.52
CA LEU A 12 -23.56 -7.16 -10.66
C LEU A 12 -22.71 -7.97 -9.67
N ARG A 13 -23.26 -9.03 -9.08
CA ARG A 13 -22.53 -9.93 -8.19
C ARG A 13 -21.74 -10.93 -9.03
N GLN A 14 -20.58 -11.32 -8.53
CA GLN A 14 -19.74 -12.32 -9.20
C GLN A 14 -20.50 -13.65 -9.28
N GLY A 15 -20.64 -14.19 -10.49
CA GLY A 15 -21.24 -15.50 -10.70
C GLY A 15 -20.34 -16.65 -10.24
N PRO A 16 -20.89 -17.85 -9.99
CA PRO A 16 -20.14 -18.99 -9.48
C PRO A 16 -18.99 -19.44 -10.40
N ALA A 17 -19.15 -19.26 -11.72
CA ALA A 17 -18.10 -19.53 -12.70
C ALA A 17 -16.88 -18.62 -12.51
N LEU A 18 -17.09 -17.33 -12.24
CA LEU A 18 -16.03 -16.35 -12.04
C LEU A 18 -15.28 -16.58 -10.74
N VAL A 19 -16.00 -16.90 -9.66
CA VAL A 19 -15.40 -17.20 -8.35
C VAL A 19 -14.47 -18.41 -8.48
N ARG A 20 -14.91 -19.49 -9.14
CA ARG A 20 -14.08 -20.68 -9.36
C ARG A 20 -12.82 -20.37 -10.19
N ALA A 21 -12.95 -19.56 -11.24
CA ALA A 21 -11.82 -19.15 -12.06
C ALA A 21 -10.78 -18.34 -11.27
N ARG A 22 -11.19 -17.59 -10.24
CA ARG A 22 -10.32 -16.74 -9.41
C ARG A 22 -9.73 -17.43 -8.18
N ARG A 23 -10.33 -18.53 -7.71
CA ARG A 23 -9.84 -19.33 -6.56
C ARG A 23 -8.32 -19.55 -6.54
N PRO A 24 -7.66 -19.96 -7.63
CA PRO A 24 -6.21 -20.24 -7.57
C PRO A 24 -5.33 -18.99 -7.41
N TYR A 25 -5.82 -17.81 -7.78
CA TYR A 25 -5.05 -16.57 -7.77
C TYR A 25 -5.24 -15.76 -6.49
N LEU A 26 -6.38 -15.93 -5.80
CA LEU A 26 -6.69 -15.20 -4.56
C LEU A 26 -5.58 -15.37 -3.51
N PHE A 27 -5.19 -16.61 -3.23
CA PHE A 27 -4.17 -16.90 -2.23
C PHE A 27 -2.78 -16.44 -2.68
N LYS A 28 -2.37 -16.81 -3.90
CA LYS A 28 -1.05 -16.47 -4.43
C LYS A 28 -0.84 -14.95 -4.51
N ASN A 29 -1.83 -14.22 -4.99
CA ASN A 29 -1.75 -12.75 -5.08
C ASN A 29 -1.78 -12.09 -3.70
N ALA A 30 -2.56 -12.63 -2.75
CA ALA A 30 -2.56 -12.12 -1.38
C ALA A 30 -1.20 -12.28 -0.72
N VAL A 31 -0.56 -13.46 -0.87
CA VAL A 31 0.80 -13.70 -0.36
C VAL A 31 1.80 -12.74 -0.99
N THR A 32 1.78 -12.58 -2.32
CA THR A 32 2.66 -11.61 -3.01
C THR A 32 2.41 -10.18 -2.54
N GLY A 33 1.14 -9.78 -2.40
CA GLY A 33 0.77 -8.45 -1.91
C GLY A 33 1.24 -8.20 -0.48
N LEU A 34 1.08 -9.18 0.41
CA LEU A 34 1.59 -9.10 1.79
C LEU A 34 3.12 -9.04 1.82
N GLY A 35 3.81 -9.80 0.97
CA GLY A 35 5.26 -9.75 0.86
C GLY A 35 5.76 -8.36 0.43
N LEU A 36 5.13 -7.78 -0.59
CA LEU A 36 5.45 -6.41 -1.04
C LEU A 36 5.16 -5.38 0.05
N PHE A 37 4.01 -5.50 0.72
CA PHE A 37 3.63 -4.60 1.81
C PHE A 37 4.62 -4.68 2.99
N ALA A 38 5.01 -5.89 3.38
CA ALA A 38 5.99 -6.10 4.44
C ALA A 38 7.38 -5.56 4.06
N LEU A 39 7.81 -5.75 2.81
CA LEU A 39 9.08 -5.21 2.31
C LEU A 39 9.09 -3.67 2.39
N VAL A 40 8.10 -3.02 1.80
CA VAL A 40 8.02 -1.55 1.76
C VAL A 40 7.84 -0.98 3.16
N GLY A 41 6.92 -1.56 3.95
CA GLY A 41 6.69 -1.15 5.33
C GLY A 41 7.93 -1.36 6.21
N GLY A 42 8.67 -2.46 5.99
CA GLY A 42 9.91 -2.75 6.68
C GLY A 42 11.01 -1.75 6.37
N VAL A 43 11.20 -1.40 5.09
CA VAL A 43 12.15 -0.34 4.68
C VAL A 43 11.75 1.00 5.31
N TYR A 44 10.47 1.39 5.21
CA TYR A 44 9.98 2.64 5.81
C TYR A 44 10.23 2.70 7.31
N TRP A 45 9.81 1.66 8.04
CA TRP A 45 10.03 1.56 9.48
C TRP A 45 11.52 1.59 9.83
N TYR A 46 12.36 0.84 9.12
CA TYR A 46 13.80 0.83 9.33
C TYR A 46 14.39 2.23 9.13
N THR A 47 14.00 2.95 8.07
CA THR A 47 14.54 4.29 7.82
C THR A 47 14.23 5.28 8.94
N LEU A 48 13.03 5.23 9.52
CA LEU A 48 12.69 6.07 10.67
C LEU A 48 13.57 5.74 11.89
N ASN A 49 13.79 4.45 12.17
CA ASN A 49 14.63 4.05 13.32
C ASN A 49 16.12 4.32 13.09
N ALA A 50 16.61 4.16 11.85
CA ALA A 50 18.02 4.30 11.52
C ALA A 50 18.44 5.77 11.37
N VAL A 51 17.56 6.64 10.86
CA VAL A 51 17.87 8.06 10.62
C VAL A 51 17.33 8.96 11.72
N GLY A 52 16.25 8.58 12.41
CA GLY A 52 15.61 9.39 13.45
C GLY A 52 16.42 9.55 14.75
N GLN A 53 17.68 9.13 14.76
CA GLN A 53 18.61 9.28 15.89
C GLN A 53 19.49 10.54 15.78
N ASP A 54 19.36 11.31 14.70
CA ASP A 54 20.13 12.52 14.47
C ASP A 54 19.49 13.72 15.20
N ASP A 55 20.22 14.30 16.16
CA ASP A 55 19.77 15.42 16.99
C ASP A 55 20.16 16.80 16.40
N PHE A 56 20.81 16.84 15.23
CA PHE A 56 21.17 18.05 14.49
C PHE A 56 21.92 19.13 15.30
N GLU A 57 22.63 18.74 16.37
CA GLU A 57 23.28 19.68 17.29
C GLU A 57 24.40 20.52 16.64
N ASP A 58 24.96 20.05 15.54
CA ASP A 58 25.99 20.74 14.75
C ASP A 58 25.41 21.75 13.74
N VAL A 59 24.09 21.73 13.52
CA VAL A 59 23.38 22.65 12.63
C VAL A 59 23.13 23.98 13.32
N LYS A 60 23.91 24.99 12.93
CA LYS A 60 23.76 26.37 13.42
C LYS A 60 22.49 27.00 12.83
N VAL A 61 21.50 27.29 13.66
CA VAL A 61 20.30 28.02 13.25
C VAL A 61 20.66 29.51 13.07
N PRO A 62 20.44 30.11 11.89
CA PRO A 62 20.66 31.54 11.69
C PRO A 62 19.71 32.35 12.58
N ASP A 63 20.19 33.48 13.10
CA ASP A 63 19.36 34.42 13.86
C ASP A 63 18.13 34.84 13.05
N ALA A 64 17.01 35.05 13.74
CA ALA A 64 15.76 35.48 13.11
C ALA A 64 16.00 36.72 12.22
N PRO A 65 15.38 36.78 11.03
CA PRO A 65 15.58 37.89 10.11
C PRO A 65 15.26 39.22 10.82
N ARG A 66 16.21 40.16 10.77
CA ARG A 66 16.03 41.49 11.33
C ARG A 66 14.79 42.12 10.71
N GLN A 67 13.81 42.43 11.56
CA GLN A 67 12.64 43.20 11.16
C GLN A 67 13.13 44.53 10.58
N ALA A 68 12.81 44.78 9.30
CA ALA A 68 13.11 46.04 8.67
C ALA A 68 12.33 47.14 9.39
N LYS A 69 13.05 48.18 9.84
CA LYS A 69 12.46 49.38 10.44
C LYS A 69 12.10 50.37 9.34
#